data_AF-A0A8H5N6G9-F1
#
_entry.id   AF-A0A8H5N6G9-F1
#
_cell.length_a   1.000
_cell.length_b   1.000
_cell.length_c   1.000
_cell.angle_alpha   90.00
_cell.angle_beta   90.00
_cell.angle_gamma   90.00
#
_symmetry.space_group_name_H-M   'P 1'
#
loop_
_entity.id
_entity.type
_entity.pdbx_description
1 polymer ?
#
loop_
_entity_poly.entity_id
_entity_poly.type
_entity_poly.pdbx_seq_one_letter_code
_entity_poly.pdbx_strand_id
1 'polypeptide(L)'
;MDRGRPYRDECKRLLDLEDSSLTSIQACMLLAANASVEGDSRTESVYQAIASRMVMLLDLPNLPTESLLEQEINRRVWWSLITTETWSSATQSLPRYIRPRNAIPLPMDERRFASLTYEMSATPSDSLCASPTCNFDPQSLVAQMIRLNLLLYDIIVFLNSQVVDAQDEHPVNRDFDHRLRHSLDEWANNLPPRLRYSQENVIYWADEGFGAIFVTLHINYNHAG
;
A
#
# COMPACT_ATOMS: atom_id res chain seq x y z
N MET A 1 -19.91 -16.27 8.10
CA MET A 1 -18.88 -15.24 8.34
C MET A 1 -18.58 -15.02 9.83
N ASP A 2 -18.99 -15.91 10.74
CA ASP A 2 -18.99 -15.59 12.18
C ASP A 2 -17.70 -15.90 12.95
N ARG A 3 -16.71 -16.55 12.32
CA ARG A 3 -15.44 -16.89 13.01
C ARG A 3 -14.58 -15.67 13.35
N GLY A 4 -14.70 -14.57 12.60
CA GLY A 4 -13.88 -13.36 12.80
C GLY A 4 -14.43 -12.38 13.83
N ARG A 5 -15.74 -12.41 14.12
CA ARG A 5 -16.38 -11.43 15.00
C ARG A 5 -15.84 -11.43 16.44
N PRO A 6 -15.62 -12.59 17.10
CA PRO A 6 -15.07 -12.59 18.45
C PRO A 6 -13.69 -11.92 18.53
N TYR A 7 -12.82 -12.16 17.54
CA TYR A 7 -11.50 -11.55 17.48
C TYR A 7 -11.56 -10.04 17.23
N ARG A 8 -12.49 -9.60 16.38
CA ARG A 8 -12.75 -8.18 16.14
C ARG A 8 -13.22 -7.50 17.41
N ASP A 9 -14.18 -8.08 18.12
CA ASP A 9 -14.77 -7.49 19.33
C ASP A 9 -13.73 -7.43 20.45
N GLU A 10 -12.89 -8.46 20.58
CA GLU A 10 -11.78 -8.46 21.53
C GLU A 10 -10.68 -7.45 21.16
N CYS A 11 -10.35 -7.32 19.87
CA CYS A 11 -9.43 -6.29 19.39
C CYS A 11 -9.94 -4.88 19.75
N LYS A 12 -11.24 -4.60 19.52
CA LYS A 12 -11.86 -3.33 19.93
C LYS A 12 -11.80 -3.10 21.45
N ARG A 13 -11.93 -4.17 22.24
CA ARG A 13 -11.89 -4.10 23.71
C ARG A 13 -10.48 -3.80 24.23
N LEU A 14 -9.46 -4.32 23.56
CA LEU A 14 -8.05 -4.18 23.96
C LEU A 14 -7.38 -2.94 23.37
N LEU A 15 -7.89 -2.41 22.25
CA LEU A 15 -7.33 -1.26 21.57
C LEU A 15 -7.46 -0.01 22.43
N ASP A 16 -6.33 0.50 22.89
CA ASP A 16 -6.20 1.82 23.48
C ASP A 16 -5.82 2.82 22.39
N LEU A 17 -6.69 3.80 22.15
CA LEU A 17 -6.45 4.84 21.13
C LEU A 17 -5.49 5.93 21.61
N GLU A 18 -5.22 6.00 22.92
CA GLU A 18 -4.24 6.93 23.49
C GLU A 18 -2.81 6.40 23.31
N ASP A 19 -2.63 5.08 23.21
CA ASP A 19 -1.35 4.45 22.90
C ASP A 19 -1.04 4.51 21.40
N SER A 20 -0.18 5.46 21.02
CA SER A 20 0.34 5.56 19.65
C SER A 20 1.54 4.61 19.47
N SER A 21 1.25 3.34 19.20
CA SER A 21 2.26 2.30 18.95
C SER A 21 2.06 1.60 17.60
N LEU A 22 3.08 0.87 17.13
CA LEU A 22 2.99 0.02 15.94
C LEU A 22 1.82 -0.97 16.06
N THR A 23 1.62 -1.54 17.26
CA THR A 23 0.52 -2.47 17.54
C THR A 23 -0.84 -1.78 17.37
N SER A 24 -1.04 -0.59 17.93
CA SER A 24 -2.30 0.17 17.79
C SER A 24 -2.59 0.54 16.34
N ILE A 25 -1.57 0.91 15.57
CA ILE A 25 -1.68 1.16 14.13
C ILE A 25 -2.16 -0.09 13.39
N GLN A 26 -1.48 -1.23 13.59
CA GLN A 26 -1.83 -2.50 12.94
C GLN A 26 -3.23 -2.98 13.35
N ALA A 27 -3.61 -2.82 14.62
CA ALA A 27 -4.94 -3.12 15.11
C ALA A 27 -6.01 -2.26 14.42
N CYS A 28 -5.80 -0.95 14.29
CA CYS A 28 -6.68 -0.06 13.54
C CYS A 28 -6.81 -0.47 12.07
N MET A 29 -5.69 -0.81 11.41
CA MET A 29 -5.70 -1.29 10.02
C MET A 29 -6.54 -2.57 9.85
N LEU A 30 -6.40 -3.54 10.77
CA LEU A 30 -7.18 -4.78 10.74
C LEU A 30 -8.68 -4.53 10.98
N LEU A 31 -9.02 -3.61 11.90
CA LEU A 31 -10.40 -3.21 12.15
C LEU A 31 -11.01 -2.47 10.95
N ALA A 32 -10.23 -1.63 10.27
CA ALA A 32 -10.64 -0.96 9.04
C ALA A 32 -10.92 -1.97 7.91
N ALA A 33 -10.00 -2.91 7.68
CA ALA A 33 -10.18 -3.98 6.70
C ALA A 33 -11.40 -4.85 7.00
N ASN A 34 -11.64 -5.17 8.28
CA ASN A 34 -12.82 -5.91 8.69
C ASN A 34 -14.12 -5.15 8.41
N ALA A 35 -14.18 -3.86 8.75
CA ALA A 35 -15.32 -3.00 8.47
C ALA A 35 -15.59 -2.86 6.96
N SER A 36 -14.53 -2.78 6.15
CA SER A 36 -14.61 -2.75 4.69
C SER A 36 -15.30 -4.01 4.14
N VAL A 37 -14.92 -5.21 4.63
CA VAL A 37 -15.57 -6.49 4.25
C VAL A 37 -17.03 -6.56 4.71
N GLU A 38 -17.37 -5.93 5.84
CA GLU A 38 -18.76 -5.84 6.32
C GLU A 38 -19.59 -4.76 5.61
N GLY A 39 -18.98 -3.95 4.73
CA GLY A 39 -19.64 -2.83 4.04
C GLY A 39 -19.89 -1.61 4.93
N ASP A 40 -19.25 -1.52 6.08
CA ASP A 40 -19.34 -0.38 6.99
C ASP A 40 -18.23 0.65 6.71
N SER A 41 -18.43 1.43 5.63
CA SER A 41 -17.48 2.45 5.18
C SER A 41 -17.21 3.55 6.21
N ARG A 42 -18.15 3.80 7.13
CA ARG A 42 -17.96 4.79 8.20
C ARG A 42 -16.93 4.29 9.20
N THR A 43 -17.12 3.08 9.71
CA THR A 43 -16.19 2.48 10.68
C THR A 43 -14.82 2.27 10.05
N GLU A 44 -14.78 1.83 8.78
CA GLU A 44 -13.54 1.74 7.99
C GLU A 44 -12.79 3.08 7.97
N SER A 45 -13.47 4.17 7.58
CA SER A 45 -12.86 5.50 7.47
C SER A 45 -12.33 6.02 8.80
N VAL A 46 -13.04 5.77 9.92
CA VAL A 46 -12.60 6.17 11.26
C VAL A 46 -11.29 5.48 11.66
N TYR A 47 -11.23 4.14 11.56
CA TYR A 47 -10.02 3.41 11.94
C TYR A 47 -8.84 3.71 11.00
N GLN A 48 -9.11 3.88 9.70
CA GLN A 48 -8.08 4.29 8.74
C GLN A 48 -7.52 5.67 9.08
N ALA A 49 -8.38 6.64 9.42
CA ALA A 49 -7.95 7.98 9.80
C ALA A 49 -7.07 7.96 11.06
N ILE A 50 -7.45 7.17 12.08
CA ILE A 50 -6.68 7.01 13.31
C ILE A 50 -5.31 6.39 13.01
N ALA A 51 -5.27 5.29 12.25
CA ALA A 51 -4.01 4.63 11.89
C ALA A 51 -3.07 5.57 11.11
N SER A 52 -3.60 6.29 10.11
CA SER A 52 -2.84 7.28 9.35
C SER A 52 -2.28 8.38 10.25
N ARG A 53 -3.06 8.85 11.24
CA ARG A 53 -2.61 9.88 12.19
C ARG A 53 -1.50 9.37 13.10
N MET A 54 -1.65 8.19 13.70
CA MET A 54 -0.62 7.58 14.55
C MET A 54 0.69 7.38 13.78
N VAL A 55 0.62 6.88 12.54
CA VAL A 55 1.79 6.67 11.69
C VAL A 55 2.52 7.96 11.36
N MET A 56 1.79 9.05 11.11
CA MET A 56 2.39 10.37 10.89
C MET A 56 3.00 10.96 12.17
N LEU A 57 2.35 10.79 13.32
CA LEU A 57 2.85 11.29 14.61
C LEU A 57 4.17 10.63 15.02
N LEU A 58 4.30 9.33 14.77
CA LEU A 58 5.52 8.57 15.06
C LEU A 58 6.63 8.78 14.03
N ASP A 59 6.32 9.41 12.89
CA ASP A 59 7.13 9.34 11.68
C ASP A 59 7.61 7.90 11.39
N LEU A 60 6.67 6.95 11.45
CA LEU A 60 6.94 5.51 11.55
C LEU A 60 8.07 4.98 10.64
N PRO A 61 8.15 5.31 9.33
CA PRO A 61 9.21 4.77 8.46
C PRO A 61 10.62 5.27 8.82
N ASN A 62 10.76 6.36 9.57
CA ASN A 62 12.03 6.91 10.04
C ASN A 62 12.26 6.68 11.55
N LEU A 63 11.31 6.04 12.24
CA LEU A 63 11.46 5.70 13.65
C LEU A 63 12.72 4.85 13.85
N PRO A 64 13.65 5.21 14.76
CA PRO A 64 14.82 4.40 15.03
C PRO A 64 14.42 3.01 15.49
N THR A 65 15.03 1.98 14.90
CA THR A 65 14.79 0.58 15.25
C THR A 65 16.09 -0.14 15.60
N GLU A 66 15.99 -1.22 16.37
CA GLU A 66 17.15 -2.00 16.79
C GLU A 66 17.56 -3.02 15.72
N SER A 67 16.59 -3.49 14.93
CA SER A 67 16.80 -4.48 13.86
C SER A 67 16.37 -3.98 12.48
N LEU A 68 16.93 -4.60 11.44
CA LEU A 68 16.49 -4.40 10.05
C LEU A 68 15.05 -4.89 9.83
N LEU A 69 14.65 -5.94 10.56
CA LEU A 69 13.30 -6.49 10.52
C LEU A 69 12.26 -5.44 10.93
N GLU A 70 12.47 -4.79 12.07
CA GLU A 70 11.57 -3.74 12.56
C GLU A 70 11.49 -2.54 11.60
N GLN A 71 12.63 -2.13 11.03
CA GLN A 71 12.66 -1.04 10.05
C GLN A 71 11.81 -1.38 8.83
N GLU A 72 11.92 -2.62 8.34
CA GLU A 72 11.17 -3.09 7.19
C GLU A 72 9.68 -3.28 7.52
N ILE A 73 9.33 -3.70 8.74
CA ILE A 73 7.92 -3.75 9.21
C ILE A 73 7.32 -2.33 9.20
N ASN A 74 8.01 -1.35 9.77
CA ASN A 74 7.58 0.05 9.81
C ASN A 74 7.33 0.60 8.40
N ARG A 75 8.25 0.32 7.47
CA ARG A 75 8.13 0.68 6.05
C ARG A 75 6.93 0.02 5.38
N ARG A 76 6.73 -1.28 5.60
CA ARG A 76 5.59 -2.03 5.04
C ARG A 76 4.26 -1.54 5.57
N VAL A 77 4.17 -1.20 6.87
CA VAL A 77 2.96 -0.61 7.47
C VAL A 77 2.66 0.76 6.86
N TRP A 78 3.68 1.63 6.74
CA TRP A 78 3.55 2.94 6.09
C TRP A 78 2.98 2.82 4.67
N TRP A 79 3.56 1.94 3.85
CA TRP A 79 3.10 1.76 2.47
C TRP A 79 1.73 1.09 2.36
N SER A 80 1.41 0.18 3.26
CA SER A 80 0.09 -0.48 3.30
C SER A 80 -1.03 0.51 3.59
N LEU A 81 -0.79 1.51 4.44
CA LEU A 81 -1.76 2.58 4.67
C LEU A 81 -1.96 3.45 3.42
N ILE A 82 -0.88 3.82 2.73
CA ILE A 82 -0.96 4.62 1.50
C ILE A 82 -1.74 3.89 0.40
N THR A 83 -1.48 2.59 0.21
CA THR A 83 -2.19 1.80 -0.80
C THR A 83 -3.66 1.64 -0.45
N THR A 84 -3.99 1.33 0.81
CA THR A 84 -5.38 1.19 1.26
C THR A 84 -6.16 2.50 1.15
N GLU A 85 -5.53 3.62 1.51
CA GLU A 85 -6.17 4.93 1.46
C GLU A 85 -6.47 5.41 0.04
N THR A 86 -5.66 5.00 -0.94
CA THR A 86 -5.88 5.33 -2.36
C THR A 86 -7.27 4.90 -2.82
N TRP A 87 -7.74 3.73 -2.40
CA TRP A 87 -9.07 3.20 -2.75
C TRP A 87 -10.18 3.81 -1.90
N SER A 88 -9.93 4.02 -0.60
CA SER A 88 -10.91 4.61 0.31
C SER A 88 -11.23 6.07 -0.04
N SER A 89 -10.21 6.87 -0.34
CA SER A 89 -10.38 8.27 -0.75
C SER A 89 -11.11 8.42 -2.09
N ALA A 90 -10.79 7.55 -3.05
CA ALA A 90 -11.46 7.51 -4.35
C ALA A 90 -12.97 7.20 -4.22
N THR A 91 -13.32 6.21 -3.40
CA THR A 91 -14.71 5.76 -3.22
C THR A 91 -15.56 6.72 -2.40
N GLN A 92 -14.96 7.44 -1.45
CA GLN A 92 -15.67 8.36 -0.55
C GLN A 92 -15.60 9.82 -0.99
N SER A 93 -14.86 10.13 -2.07
CA SER A 93 -14.57 11.50 -2.51
C SER A 93 -13.98 12.38 -1.39
N LEU A 94 -13.21 11.76 -0.49
CA LEU A 94 -12.55 12.44 0.63
C LEU A 94 -11.06 12.66 0.33
N PRO A 95 -10.44 13.74 0.84
CA PRO A 95 -9.00 13.91 0.75
C PRO A 95 -8.24 12.76 1.45
N ARG A 96 -7.08 12.38 0.90
CA ARG A 96 -6.14 11.50 1.59
C ARG A 96 -5.70 12.08 2.94
N TYR A 97 -5.70 11.27 3.99
CA TYR A 97 -5.10 11.55 5.29
C TYR A 97 -3.56 11.46 5.24
N ILE A 98 -3.01 10.53 4.46
CA ILE A 98 -1.56 10.31 4.32
C ILE A 98 -1.11 10.49 2.86
N ARG A 99 0.13 10.91 2.62
CA ARG A 99 0.63 11.09 1.25
C ARG A 99 1.93 10.30 1.07
N PRO A 100 2.15 9.71 -0.12
CA PRO A 100 3.44 9.13 -0.43
C PRO A 100 4.54 10.19 -0.32
N ARG A 101 5.66 9.79 0.27
CA ARG A 101 6.84 10.62 0.46
C ARG A 101 7.98 10.01 -0.34
N ASN A 102 8.57 10.78 -1.26
CA ASN A 102 9.65 10.29 -2.13
C ASN A 102 10.87 9.80 -1.34
N ALA A 103 11.12 10.39 -0.16
CA ALA A 103 12.21 10.00 0.71
C ALA A 103 12.10 8.58 1.31
N ILE A 104 10.90 7.99 1.30
CA ILE A 104 10.67 6.67 1.90
C ILE A 104 10.91 5.61 0.83
N PRO A 105 11.89 4.70 1.01
CA PRO A 105 12.17 3.65 0.03
C PRO A 105 11.02 2.65 -0.04
N LEU A 106 10.89 1.97 -1.19
CA LEU A 106 9.94 0.87 -1.35
C LEU A 106 10.37 -0.34 -0.49
N PRO A 107 9.42 -1.20 -0.07
CA PRO A 107 9.73 -2.43 0.65
C PRO A 107 10.68 -3.34 -0.14
N MET A 108 11.45 -4.14 0.58
CA MET A 108 12.34 -5.13 -0.02
C MET A 108 11.58 -6.37 -0.53
N ASP A 109 12.28 -7.26 -1.22
CA ASP A 109 11.76 -8.55 -1.67
C ASP A 109 11.15 -9.40 -0.53
N GLU A 110 10.07 -10.11 -0.83
CA GLU A 110 9.29 -10.86 0.15
C GLU A 110 10.05 -12.04 0.76
N ARG A 111 10.95 -12.69 0.00
CA ARG A 111 11.78 -13.78 0.53
C ARG A 111 12.86 -13.22 1.43
N ARG A 112 13.50 -12.12 1.02
CA ARG A 112 14.50 -11.45 1.86
C ARG A 112 13.86 -11.06 3.20
N PHE A 113 12.68 -10.44 3.16
CA PHE A 113 11.92 -10.11 4.36
C PHE A 113 11.59 -11.34 5.21
N ALA A 114 11.08 -12.42 4.62
CA ALA A 114 10.75 -13.66 5.33
C ALA A 114 11.96 -14.34 5.99
N SER A 115 13.17 -14.08 5.49
CA SER A 115 14.42 -14.59 6.06
C SER A 115 15.01 -13.72 7.18
N LEU A 116 14.48 -12.52 7.41
CA LEU A 116 15.00 -11.62 8.44
C LEU A 116 14.72 -12.14 9.84
N THR A 117 15.66 -11.86 10.75
CA THR A 117 15.52 -12.15 12.18
C THR A 117 15.88 -10.91 12.99
N TYR A 118 15.45 -10.86 14.26
CA TYR A 118 15.73 -9.74 15.17
C TYR A 118 17.22 -9.53 15.46
N GLU A 119 18.06 -10.55 15.25
CA GLU A 119 19.51 -10.48 15.49
C GLU A 119 20.25 -9.73 14.37
N MET A 120 19.61 -9.48 13.22
CA MET A 120 20.20 -8.77 12.10
C MET A 120 20.13 -7.26 12.34
N SER A 121 21.27 -6.66 12.72
CA SER A 121 21.38 -5.21 12.88
C SER A 121 21.16 -4.48 11.55
N ALA A 122 20.44 -3.36 11.61
CA ALA A 122 20.33 -2.46 10.48
C ALA A 122 21.72 -1.83 10.20
N THR A 123 22.36 -2.19 9.09
CA THR A 123 23.61 -1.52 8.71
C THR A 123 23.28 -0.16 8.09
N PRO A 124 24.06 0.90 8.38
CA PRO A 124 23.83 2.23 7.80
C PRO A 124 23.97 2.26 6.26
N SER A 125 24.48 1.19 5.64
CA SER A 125 24.68 1.09 4.19
C SER A 125 23.47 0.57 3.41
N ASP A 126 22.45 0.02 4.08
CA ASP A 126 21.22 -0.42 3.40
C ASP A 126 20.28 0.75 3.05
N SER A 127 20.61 1.98 3.49
CA SER A 127 19.97 3.23 3.08
C SER A 127 20.76 3.93 1.96
N LEU A 128 20.73 3.38 0.74
CA LEU A 128 21.28 4.07 -0.44
C LEU A 128 20.21 4.27 -1.53
N CYS A 129 19.20 5.09 -1.20
CA CYS A 129 18.66 6.18 -2.03
C CYS A 129 17.30 6.65 -1.47
N ALA A 130 17.16 7.96 -1.25
CA ALA A 130 15.93 8.60 -0.78
C ALA A 130 14.93 8.91 -1.93
N SER A 131 14.92 8.09 -2.98
CA SER A 131 13.98 8.23 -4.10
C SER A 131 13.28 6.90 -4.37
N PRO A 132 11.95 6.86 -4.62
CA PRO A 132 11.20 5.63 -4.87
C PRO A 132 11.63 4.91 -6.15
N THR A 133 12.37 5.61 -7.02
CA THR A 133 12.85 5.13 -8.31
C THR A 133 14.24 4.51 -8.27
N CYS A 134 15.00 4.69 -7.19
CA CYS A 134 16.46 4.57 -7.31
C CYS A 134 17.11 3.29 -6.80
N ASN A 135 16.46 2.39 -6.06
CA ASN A 135 17.01 1.05 -5.73
C ASN A 135 15.94 0.18 -5.06
N PHE A 136 14.90 -0.22 -5.79
CA PHE A 136 14.00 -1.29 -5.33
C PHE A 136 14.29 -2.55 -6.14
N ASP A 137 14.11 -3.72 -5.51
CA ASP A 137 14.23 -4.98 -6.24
C ASP A 137 13.05 -5.09 -7.21
N PRO A 138 13.28 -5.10 -8.54
CA PRO A 138 12.20 -5.20 -9.51
C PRO A 138 11.40 -6.51 -9.36
N GLN A 139 11.96 -7.52 -8.68
CA GLN A 139 11.29 -8.79 -8.39
C GLN A 139 10.36 -8.74 -7.16
N SER A 140 10.40 -7.69 -6.34
CA SER A 140 9.51 -7.56 -5.18
C SER A 140 8.06 -7.36 -5.62
N LEU A 141 7.19 -8.28 -5.22
CA LEU A 141 5.75 -8.21 -5.46
C LEU A 141 5.11 -6.98 -4.80
N VAL A 142 5.45 -6.72 -3.53
CA VAL A 142 4.91 -5.63 -2.74
C VAL A 142 5.38 -4.29 -3.30
N ALA A 143 6.65 -4.16 -3.69
CA ALA A 143 7.13 -2.93 -4.32
C ALA A 143 6.40 -2.66 -5.65
N GLN A 144 6.21 -3.68 -6.49
CA GLN A 144 5.46 -3.52 -7.74
C GLN A 144 3.98 -3.21 -7.51
N MET A 145 3.37 -3.81 -6.48
CA MET A 145 2.00 -3.49 -6.05
C MET A 145 1.86 -2.02 -5.66
N ILE A 146 2.80 -1.50 -4.86
CA ILE A 146 2.80 -0.10 -4.44
C ILE A 146 2.95 0.82 -5.66
N ARG A 147 3.89 0.52 -6.57
CA ARG A 147 4.08 1.30 -7.80
C ARG A 147 2.81 1.35 -8.65
N LEU A 148 2.16 0.20 -8.84
CA LEU A 148 0.88 0.13 -9.54
C LEU A 148 -0.18 0.99 -8.83
N ASN A 149 -0.32 0.86 -7.51
CA ASN A 149 -1.28 1.66 -6.73
C ASN A 149 -1.05 3.18 -6.86
N LEU A 150 0.22 3.62 -6.91
CA LEU A 150 0.55 5.03 -7.12
C LEU A 150 0.13 5.51 -8.51
N LEU A 151 0.37 4.72 -9.56
CA LEU A 151 -0.09 5.03 -10.93
C LEU A 151 -1.62 5.09 -11.01
N LEU A 152 -2.30 4.11 -10.42
CA LEU A 152 -3.77 4.05 -10.40
C LEU A 152 -4.37 5.25 -9.66
N TYR A 153 -3.74 5.71 -8.58
CA TYR A 153 -4.17 6.94 -7.92
C TYR A 153 -4.08 8.16 -8.84
N ASP A 154 -2.95 8.34 -9.54
CA ASP A 154 -2.77 9.50 -10.42
C ASP A 154 -3.83 9.50 -11.54
N ILE A 155 -4.21 8.32 -12.02
CA ILE A 155 -5.34 8.12 -12.94
C ILE A 155 -6.66 8.54 -12.29
N ILE A 156 -6.97 8.05 -11.08
CA ILE A 156 -8.21 8.39 -10.37
C ILE A 156 -8.33 9.89 -10.12
N VAL A 157 -7.24 10.55 -9.68
CA VAL A 157 -7.24 12.00 -9.43
C VAL A 157 -7.49 12.77 -10.71
N PHE A 158 -6.86 12.36 -11.82
CA PHE A 158 -7.10 12.96 -13.12
C PHE A 158 -8.54 12.79 -13.59
N LEU A 159 -9.10 11.59 -13.47
CA LEU A 159 -10.50 11.35 -13.85
C LEU A 159 -11.45 12.19 -12.99
N ASN A 160 -11.19 12.31 -11.69
CA ASN A 160 -11.99 13.14 -10.80
C ASN A 160 -11.88 14.63 -11.13
N SER A 161 -10.70 15.16 -11.48
CA SER A 161 -10.56 16.56 -11.89
C SER A 161 -11.33 16.85 -13.18
N GLN A 162 -11.35 15.90 -14.11
CA GLN A 162 -12.07 16.02 -15.38
C GLN A 162 -13.60 16.07 -15.20
N VAL A 163 -14.14 15.34 -14.22
CA VAL A 163 -15.58 15.40 -13.88
C VAL A 163 -15.95 16.76 -13.29
N VAL A 164 -15.06 17.34 -12.47
CA VAL A 164 -15.24 18.69 -11.90
C VAL A 164 -15.12 19.76 -13.00
N ASP A 165 -14.08 19.69 -13.83
CA ASP A 165 -13.81 20.66 -14.92
C ASP A 165 -14.88 20.62 -16.04
N ALA A 166 -15.54 19.47 -16.26
CA ALA A 166 -16.67 19.36 -17.17
C ALA A 166 -17.89 20.17 -16.73
N GLN A 167 -17.97 20.58 -15.46
CA GLN A 167 -18.97 21.55 -15.00
C GLN A 167 -18.59 23.01 -15.32
N ASP A 168 -17.32 23.28 -15.61
CA ASP A 168 -16.74 24.62 -15.76
C ASP A 168 -16.09 24.83 -17.17
N GLU A 169 -16.66 24.32 -18.27
CA GLU A 169 -16.22 24.56 -19.68
C GLU A 169 -14.69 24.66 -19.92
N HIS A 170 -13.88 23.92 -19.16
CA HIS A 170 -12.42 23.99 -19.27
C HIS A 170 -11.91 22.91 -20.24
N PRO A 171 -10.95 23.24 -21.12
CA PRO A 171 -10.45 22.29 -22.10
C PRO A 171 -9.66 21.16 -21.42
N VAL A 172 -10.07 19.92 -21.71
CA VAL A 172 -9.43 18.68 -21.26
C VAL A 172 -7.94 18.66 -21.58
N ASN A 173 -7.10 18.38 -20.57
CA ASN A 173 -5.66 18.20 -20.74
C ASN A 173 -5.34 16.81 -21.33
N ARG A 174 -5.45 16.68 -22.66
CA ARG A 174 -5.18 15.42 -23.39
C ARG A 174 -3.76 14.87 -23.23
N ASP A 175 -2.77 15.74 -23.02
CA ASP A 175 -1.37 15.32 -22.85
C ASP A 175 -1.16 14.57 -21.53
N PHE A 176 -1.92 14.91 -20.48
CA PHE A 176 -1.86 14.23 -19.20
C PHE A 176 -2.48 12.83 -19.24
N ASP A 177 -3.61 12.67 -19.96
CA ASP A 177 -4.24 11.36 -20.20
C ASP A 177 -3.30 10.40 -20.95
N HIS A 178 -2.68 10.86 -22.04
CA HIS A 178 -1.74 10.05 -22.81
C HIS A 178 -0.54 9.59 -21.98
N ARG A 179 -0.01 10.47 -21.12
CA ARG A 179 1.10 10.13 -20.23
C ARG A 179 0.74 9.04 -19.22
N LEU A 180 -0.44 9.14 -18.58
CA LEU A 180 -0.85 8.17 -17.56
C LEU A 180 -1.06 6.78 -18.14
N ARG A 181 -1.73 6.69 -19.30
CA ARG A 181 -1.90 5.42 -20.02
C ARG A 181 -0.56 4.82 -20.42
N HIS A 182 0.32 5.65 -20.97
CA HIS A 182 1.68 5.21 -21.31
C HIS A 182 2.45 4.70 -20.09
N SER A 183 2.38 5.38 -18.95
CA SER A 183 3.05 4.95 -17.72
C SER A 183 2.53 3.61 -17.19
N LEU A 184 1.22 3.33 -17.34
CA LEU A 184 0.63 2.05 -16.94
C LEU A 184 1.06 0.91 -17.89
N ASP A 185 1.03 1.15 -19.20
CA ASP A 185 1.51 0.18 -20.21
C ASP A 185 3.00 -0.08 -20.07
N GLU A 186 3.80 0.96 -19.84
CA GLU A 186 5.22 0.87 -19.59
C GLU A 186 5.52 0.06 -18.33
N TRP A 187 4.76 0.28 -17.25
CA TRP A 187 4.88 -0.54 -16.04
C TRP A 187 4.63 -2.02 -16.33
N ALA A 188 3.53 -2.34 -17.04
CA ALA A 188 3.17 -3.72 -17.36
C ALA A 188 4.21 -4.42 -18.27
N ASN A 189 4.70 -3.71 -19.28
CA ASN A 189 5.70 -4.23 -20.22
C ASN A 189 7.05 -4.49 -19.54
N ASN A 190 7.40 -3.65 -18.56
CA ASN A 190 8.65 -3.75 -17.80
C ASN A 190 8.58 -4.70 -16.59
N LEU A 191 7.44 -5.38 -16.36
CA LEU A 191 7.38 -6.41 -15.33
C LEU A 191 8.35 -7.55 -15.64
N PRO A 192 9.17 -7.98 -14.66
CA PRO A 192 10.02 -9.14 -14.81
C PRO A 192 9.25 -10.40 -15.22
N PRO A 193 9.88 -11.35 -15.94
CA PRO A 193 9.18 -12.55 -16.45
C PRO A 193 8.42 -13.35 -15.38
N ARG A 194 8.97 -13.44 -14.16
CA ARG A 194 8.35 -14.14 -13.02
C ARG A 194 7.15 -13.40 -12.40
N LEU A 195 6.99 -12.12 -12.70
CA LEU A 195 5.91 -11.27 -12.21
C LEU A 195 4.81 -11.04 -13.25
N ARG A 196 4.92 -11.64 -14.44
CA ARG A 196 3.87 -11.57 -15.47
C ARG A 196 2.80 -12.60 -15.20
N TYR A 197 1.55 -12.25 -15.49
CA TYR A 197 0.44 -13.19 -15.31
C TYR A 197 0.59 -14.38 -16.26
N SER A 198 0.74 -15.58 -15.69
CA SER A 198 0.73 -16.86 -16.41
C SER A 198 0.33 -17.96 -15.44
N GLN A 199 -0.21 -19.07 -15.93
CA GLN A 199 -0.55 -20.21 -15.09
C GLN A 199 0.69 -20.77 -14.35
N GLU A 200 1.85 -20.79 -15.01
CA GLU A 200 3.12 -21.19 -14.40
C GLU A 200 3.49 -20.29 -13.21
N ASN A 201 3.41 -18.97 -13.38
CA ASN A 201 3.76 -18.03 -12.32
C ASN A 201 2.73 -18.04 -11.17
N VAL A 202 1.44 -18.28 -11.45
CA VAL A 202 0.43 -18.47 -10.39
C VAL A 202 0.80 -19.65 -9.51
N ILE A 203 1.12 -20.80 -10.10
CA ILE A 203 1.53 -22.01 -9.35
C ILE A 203 2.81 -21.73 -8.57
N TYR A 204 3.82 -21.15 -9.23
CA TYR A 204 5.09 -20.81 -8.61
C TYR A 204 4.92 -19.94 -7.36
N TRP A 205 4.19 -18.82 -7.46
CA TRP A 205 4.00 -17.93 -6.32
C TRP A 205 3.10 -18.50 -5.24
N ALA A 206 2.16 -19.39 -5.60
CA ALA A 206 1.37 -20.13 -4.63
C ALA A 206 2.24 -21.08 -3.80
N ASP A 207 3.13 -21.84 -4.46
CA ASP A 207 4.06 -22.77 -3.80
C ASP A 207 5.06 -22.02 -2.90
N GLU A 208 5.45 -20.81 -3.29
CA GLU A 208 6.32 -19.93 -2.50
C GLU A 208 5.60 -19.18 -1.37
N GLY A 209 4.28 -19.33 -1.23
CA GLY A 209 3.49 -18.70 -0.16
C GLY A 209 3.09 -17.24 -0.43
N PHE A 210 3.38 -16.69 -1.61
CA PHE A 210 3.06 -15.30 -1.99
C PHE A 210 1.96 -15.18 -3.06
N GLY A 211 1.25 -16.28 -3.34
CA GLY A 211 0.23 -16.34 -4.39
C GLY A 211 -0.88 -15.29 -4.22
N ALA A 212 -1.28 -14.99 -2.99
CA ALA A 212 -2.30 -13.96 -2.71
C ALA A 212 -1.85 -12.57 -3.17
N ILE A 213 -0.59 -12.20 -2.94
CA ILE A 213 -0.02 -10.91 -3.34
C ILE A 213 0.08 -10.83 -4.87
N PHE A 214 0.58 -11.91 -5.49
CA PHE A 214 0.68 -12.03 -6.95
C PHE A 214 -0.67 -11.91 -7.65
N VAL A 215 -1.69 -12.64 -7.18
CA VAL A 215 -3.04 -12.57 -7.76
C VAL A 215 -3.64 -11.18 -7.56
N THR A 216 -3.50 -10.60 -6.36
CA THR A 216 -4.00 -9.25 -6.09
C THR A 216 -3.35 -8.21 -7.02
N LEU A 217 -2.07 -8.37 -7.37
CA LEU A 217 -1.36 -7.45 -8.27
C LEU A 217 -2.06 -7.38 -9.62
N HIS A 218 -2.36 -8.55 -10.17
CA HIS A 218 -3.00 -8.67 -11.47
C HIS A 218 -4.49 -8.34 -11.41
N ILE A 219 -5.19 -8.61 -10.32
CA ILE A 219 -6.57 -8.12 -10.14
C ILE A 219 -6.59 -6.59 -10.18
N ASN A 220 -5.72 -5.93 -9.43
CA ASN A 220 -5.65 -4.46 -9.40
C ASN A 220 -5.32 -3.87 -10.77
N TYR A 221 -4.38 -4.47 -11.50
CA TYR A 221 -4.03 -4.01 -12.85
C TYR A 221 -5.19 -4.15 -13.84
N ASN A 222 -5.91 -5.28 -13.83
CA ASN A 222 -6.95 -5.55 -14.82
C ASN A 222 -8.32 -4.93 -14.49
N HIS A 223 -8.63 -4.71 -13.21
CA HIS A 223 -9.95 -4.23 -12.78
C HIS A 223 -9.98 -2.76 -12.41
N ALA A 224 -8.84 -2.17 -12.09
CA ALA A 224 -8.79 -0.78 -11.66
C ALA A 224 -7.94 0.13 -12.57
N GLY A 225 -7.18 -0.46 -13.50
CA GLY A 225 -6.50 0.24 -14.58
C GLY A 225 -7.37 0.48 -15.81
#